data_AF-A0A6C0KGH8-F1
#
_entry.id   AF-A0A6C0KGH8-F1
#
_cell.length_a   1.000
_cell.length_b   1.000
_cell.length_c   1.000
_cell.angle_alpha   90.00
_cell.angle_beta   90.00
_cell.angle_gamma   90.00
#
_symmetry.space_group_name_H-M   'P 1'
#
loop_
_entity.id
_entity.type
_entity.pdbx_description
1 polymer ?
#
loop_
_entity_poly.entity_id
_entity_poly.type
_entity_poly.pdbx_seq_one_letter_code
_entity_poly.pdbx_strand_id
1 'polypeptide(L)'
;MPPLRRDVIYPIFLKCLPFVEDEFWKETFEELSYGNCYQGSYLSKGFLCCNVKGKEFIYKFLDKEPQRIYNDISKLLKEKLNIMSKNDRKILIHEFEELEQHLKILKQTEWNDIKKKSVKDILFQNYLIKHKKENELRDSQIRCLYHTINLGMMLKSIKNTDIVYHDGEIFEIKGITFAKGKYKIDIDIYSGLDEEVSKVSEKKDEKLLRHL
;
A
#
# COMPACT_ATOMS: atom_id res chain seq x y z
N MET A 1 -10.08 42.24 32.92
CA MET A 1 -8.78 42.46 32.25
C MET A 1 -9.00 42.22 30.76
N PRO A 2 -8.82 43.21 29.86
CA PRO A 2 -8.80 42.94 28.43
C PRO A 2 -7.62 42.03 28.10
N PRO A 3 -7.71 41.11 27.11
CA PRO A 3 -6.61 40.21 26.78
C PRO A 3 -5.41 41.00 26.26
N LEU A 4 -4.22 40.70 26.76
CA LEU A 4 -2.94 41.21 26.27
C LEU A 4 -2.83 40.87 24.78
N ARG A 5 -2.70 41.90 23.92
CA ARG A 5 -2.46 41.69 22.48
C ARG A 5 -1.12 40.98 22.33
N ARG A 6 -1.12 39.76 21.77
CA ARG A 6 0.09 39.03 21.41
C ARG A 6 0.62 39.58 20.09
N ASP A 7 1.91 39.89 20.04
CA ASP A 7 2.54 40.36 18.81
C ASP A 7 2.73 39.19 17.84
N VAL A 8 2.33 39.38 16.57
CA VAL A 8 2.52 38.38 15.51
C VAL A 8 3.97 38.42 15.06
N ILE A 9 4.69 37.31 15.24
CA ILE A 9 6.12 37.16 14.89
C ILE A 9 6.27 36.60 13.47
N TYR A 10 5.40 35.66 13.09
CA TYR A 10 5.46 34.95 11.82
C TYR A 10 4.11 35.03 11.07
N PRO A 11 3.80 36.16 10.40
CA PRO A 11 2.52 36.38 9.73
C PRO A 11 2.20 35.36 8.63
N ILE A 12 3.22 34.67 8.10
CA ILE A 12 3.06 33.64 7.08
C ILE A 12 2.15 32.48 7.53
N PHE A 13 2.11 32.17 8.83
CA PHE A 13 1.22 31.12 9.34
C PHE A 13 -0.25 31.57 9.37
N LEU A 14 -0.54 32.85 9.58
CA LEU A 14 -1.90 33.39 9.43
C LEU A 14 -2.38 33.32 7.98
N LYS A 15 -1.48 33.47 7.01
CA LYS A 15 -1.80 33.27 5.58
C LYS A 15 -2.17 31.83 5.23
N CYS A 16 -1.90 30.87 6.11
CA CYS A 16 -2.26 29.47 5.90
C CYS A 16 -3.73 29.19 6.28
N LEU A 17 -4.34 30.00 7.15
CA LEU A 17 -5.68 29.77 7.69
C LEU A 17 -6.80 29.57 6.64
N PRO A 18 -6.80 30.26 5.48
CA PRO A 18 -7.79 30.00 4.43
C PRO A 18 -7.80 28.57 3.88
N PHE A 19 -6.72 27.82 4.07
CA PHE A 19 -6.58 26.42 3.62
C PHE A 19 -6.88 25.41 4.73
N VAL A 20 -7.25 25.88 5.92
CA VAL A 20 -7.45 25.03 7.10
C VAL A 20 -8.94 24.89 7.39
N GLU A 21 -9.46 23.68 7.24
CA GLU A 21 -10.86 23.37 7.51
C GLU A 21 -11.12 23.06 8.99
N ASP A 22 -10.14 22.45 9.65
CA ASP A 22 -10.25 21.93 11.02
C ASP A 22 -9.79 22.97 12.06
N GLU A 23 -10.64 23.22 13.06
CA GLU A 23 -10.41 24.28 14.06
C GLU A 23 -9.13 24.07 14.89
N PHE A 24 -8.79 22.82 15.20
CA PHE A 24 -7.55 22.51 15.92
C PHE A 24 -6.32 22.90 15.11
N TRP A 25 -6.35 22.69 13.79
CA TRP A 25 -5.27 23.13 12.92
C TRP A 25 -5.26 24.66 12.76
N LYS A 26 -6.41 25.35 12.79
CA LYS A 26 -6.42 26.82 12.80
C LYS A 26 -5.74 27.37 14.04
N GLU A 27 -6.14 26.90 15.22
CA GLU A 27 -5.51 27.25 16.50
C GLU A 27 -4.00 26.97 16.47
N THR A 28 -3.59 25.83 15.91
CA THR A 28 -2.17 25.48 15.76
C THR A 28 -1.40 26.50 14.92
N PHE A 29 -1.94 26.90 13.77
CA PHE A 29 -1.28 27.86 12.88
C PHE A 29 -1.33 29.30 13.42
N GLU A 30 -2.36 29.64 14.18
CA GLU A 30 -2.40 30.88 14.95
C GLU A 30 -1.30 30.91 16.03
N GLU A 31 -1.16 29.85 16.83
CA GLU A 31 -0.10 29.73 17.84
C GLU A 31 1.30 29.80 17.21
N LEU A 32 1.53 29.14 16.08
CA LEU A 32 2.78 29.25 15.31
C LEU A 32 3.06 30.70 14.86
N SER A 33 2.02 31.48 14.53
CA SER A 33 2.17 32.89 14.14
C SER A 33 2.69 33.77 15.27
N TYR A 34 2.41 33.41 16.53
CA TYR A 34 2.93 34.05 17.73
C TYR A 34 4.29 33.48 18.17
N GLY A 35 4.85 32.52 17.41
CA GLY A 35 6.10 31.83 17.74
C GLY A 35 5.95 30.65 18.70
N ASN A 36 4.72 30.30 19.10
CA ASN A 36 4.47 29.19 20.01
C ASN A 36 4.52 27.87 19.24
N CYS A 37 5.26 26.91 19.78
CA CYS A 37 5.52 25.62 19.16
C CYS A 37 5.20 24.50 20.14
N TYR A 38 4.94 23.31 19.61
CA TYR A 38 4.82 22.10 20.44
C TYR A 38 6.14 21.76 21.11
N GLN A 39 6.05 21.06 22.24
CA GLN A 39 7.21 20.71 23.04
C GLN A 39 8.32 20.03 22.21
N GLY A 40 9.53 20.55 22.32
CA GLY A 40 10.70 20.05 21.58
C GLY A 40 10.80 20.54 20.13
N SER A 41 9.87 21.41 19.69
CA SER A 41 9.98 22.15 18.44
C SER A 41 10.14 23.65 18.70
N TYR A 42 10.76 24.34 17.76
CA TYR A 42 11.03 25.78 17.85
C TYR A 42 11.13 26.41 16.47
N LEU A 43 10.81 27.71 16.40
CA LEU A 43 10.95 28.52 15.20
C LEU A 43 12.25 29.33 15.27
N SER A 44 13.06 29.29 14.21
CA SER A 44 14.30 30.07 14.13
C SER A 44 14.59 30.50 12.70
N LYS A 45 14.75 31.81 12.47
CA LYS A 45 15.21 32.39 11.20
C LYS A 45 14.52 31.84 9.94
N GLY A 46 13.21 31.63 9.99
CA GLY A 46 12.45 31.08 8.85
C GLY A 46 12.39 29.56 8.75
N PHE A 47 12.81 28.86 9.81
CA PHE A 47 12.76 27.41 9.93
C PHE A 47 11.90 26.98 11.11
N LEU A 48 11.13 25.91 10.93
CA LEU A 48 10.51 25.14 12.00
C LEU A 48 11.39 23.91 12.25
N CYS A 49 11.90 23.78 13.47
CA CYS A 49 12.84 22.74 13.85
C CYS A 49 12.28 21.89 14.97
N CYS A 50 12.65 20.61 15.01
CA CYS A 50 12.49 19.74 16.16
C CYS A 50 13.80 19.00 16.42
N ASN A 51 14.25 19.00 17.67
CA ASN A 51 15.49 18.36 18.12
C ASN A 51 15.24 17.19 19.09
N VAL A 52 14.01 16.70 19.18
CA VAL A 52 13.66 15.53 19.99
C VAL A 52 14.25 14.29 19.35
N LYS A 53 15.00 13.51 20.13
CA LYS A 53 15.66 12.28 19.66
C LYS A 53 14.65 11.33 19.02
N GLY A 54 14.88 10.94 17.76
CA GLY A 54 13.99 10.07 16.97
C GLY A 54 12.80 10.77 16.30
N LYS A 55 12.66 12.09 16.45
CA LYS A 55 11.60 12.92 15.85
C LYS A 55 12.18 14.19 15.19
N GLU A 56 13.46 14.18 14.87
CA GLU A 56 14.18 15.34 14.37
C GLU A 56 13.68 15.76 12.99
N PHE A 57 13.49 17.06 12.79
CA PHE A 57 13.23 17.64 11.48
C PHE A 57 13.63 19.12 11.44
N ILE A 58 13.92 19.62 10.24
CA ILE A 58 14.17 21.03 9.95
C ILE A 58 13.38 21.38 8.69
N TYR A 59 12.51 22.38 8.79
CA TYR A 59 11.62 22.78 7.70
C TYR A 59 11.72 24.28 7.42
N LYS A 60 12.16 24.65 6.20
CA LYS A 60 12.20 26.04 5.75
C LYS A 60 10.83 26.48 5.21
N PHE A 61 10.29 27.59 5.72
CA PHE A 61 8.95 28.08 5.36
C PHE A 61 8.91 29.45 4.66
N LEU A 62 9.98 30.27 4.68
CA LEU A 62 9.92 31.65 4.16
C LEU A 62 9.69 31.77 2.64
N ASP A 63 10.16 30.81 1.85
CA ASP A 63 10.13 30.88 0.37
C ASP A 63 9.04 29.97 -0.24
N LYS A 64 7.96 29.72 0.50
CA LYS A 64 6.92 28.78 0.11
C LYS A 64 5.54 29.41 0.12
N GLU A 65 4.69 28.93 -0.78
CA GLU A 65 3.29 29.30 -0.81
C GLU A 65 2.57 28.82 0.46
N PRO A 66 1.64 29.63 1.03
CA PRO A 66 0.96 29.30 2.29
C PRO A 66 0.27 27.93 2.28
N GLN A 67 -0.35 27.53 1.18
CA GLN A 67 -0.97 26.21 1.04
C GLN A 67 0.06 25.07 1.19
N ARG A 68 1.25 25.23 0.61
CA ARG A 68 2.32 24.24 0.73
C ARG A 68 2.89 24.21 2.15
N ILE A 69 3.01 25.36 2.80
CA ILE A 69 3.42 25.47 4.20
C ILE A 69 2.43 24.70 5.09
N TYR A 70 1.12 24.92 4.90
CA TYR A 70 0.09 24.21 5.62
C TYR A 70 0.21 22.69 5.47
N ASN A 71 0.26 22.20 4.23
CA ASN A 71 0.33 20.77 3.93
C ASN A 71 1.60 20.12 4.51
N ASP A 72 2.76 20.76 4.31
CA ASP A 72 4.03 20.22 4.78
C ASP A 72 4.13 20.20 6.32
N ILE A 73 3.72 21.30 6.98
CA ILE A 73 3.81 21.41 8.45
C ILE A 73 2.80 20.50 9.13
N SER A 74 1.54 20.49 8.68
CA SER A 74 0.54 19.56 9.23
C SER A 74 1.00 18.10 9.10
N LYS A 75 1.57 17.73 7.94
CA LYS A 75 2.18 16.41 7.73
C LYS A 75 3.33 16.14 8.70
N LEU A 76 4.27 17.07 8.87
CA LEU A 76 5.41 16.91 9.79
C LEU A 76 4.94 16.74 11.24
N LEU A 77 4.00 17.57 11.69
CA LEU A 77 3.46 17.50 13.03
C LEU A 77 2.70 16.18 13.26
N LYS A 78 1.94 15.70 12.27
CA LYS A 78 1.28 14.38 12.29
C LYS A 78 2.29 13.24 12.35
N GLU A 79 3.22 13.15 11.40
CA GLU A 79 4.10 11.99 11.23
C GLU A 79 5.24 11.94 12.26
N LYS A 80 5.83 13.09 12.61
CA LYS A 80 6.99 13.14 13.51
C LYS A 80 6.58 13.33 14.95
N LEU A 81 5.61 14.21 15.22
CA LEU A 81 5.22 14.56 16.58
C LEU A 81 3.97 13.82 17.07
N ASN A 82 3.25 13.12 16.20
CA ASN A 82 1.98 12.45 16.51
C ASN A 82 0.90 13.45 16.98
N ILE A 83 0.90 14.64 16.36
CA ILE A 83 -0.05 15.71 16.63
C ILE A 83 -1.16 15.62 15.60
N MET A 84 -2.37 15.34 16.07
CA MET A 84 -3.53 15.02 15.24
C MET A 84 -4.78 15.59 15.88
N SER A 85 -5.66 16.18 15.06
CA SER A 85 -6.98 16.61 15.50
C SER A 85 -7.87 15.40 15.83
N LYS A 86 -9.05 15.65 16.42
CA LYS A 86 -10.06 14.59 16.61
C LYS A 86 -10.51 14.00 15.27
N ASN A 87 -10.59 14.81 14.22
CA ASN A 87 -10.98 14.36 12.88
C ASN A 87 -9.88 13.50 12.25
N ASP A 88 -8.62 13.93 12.36
CA ASP A 88 -7.47 13.13 11.89
C ASP A 88 -7.46 11.74 12.52
N ARG A 89 -7.70 11.65 13.84
CA ARG A 89 -7.77 10.37 14.56
C ARG A 89 -8.93 9.51 14.08
N LYS A 90 -10.10 10.09 13.80
CA LYS A 90 -11.24 9.36 13.27
C LYS A 90 -10.95 8.79 11.88
N ILE A 91 -10.34 9.60 11.00
CA ILE A 91 -9.92 9.14 9.67
C ILE A 91 -8.95 7.97 9.80
N LEU A 92 -7.92 8.10 10.64
CA LEU A 92 -6.94 7.04 10.85
C LEU A 92 -7.57 5.75 11.40
N ILE A 93 -8.49 5.85 12.36
CA ILE A 93 -9.23 4.69 12.89
C ILE A 93 -10.07 4.04 11.79
N HIS A 94 -10.77 4.84 11.00
CA HIS A 94 -11.60 4.33 9.91
C HIS A 94 -10.77 3.61 8.84
N GLU A 95 -9.65 4.20 8.40
CA GLU A 95 -8.71 3.56 7.46
C GLU A 95 -8.17 2.24 8.03
N PHE A 96 -7.88 2.20 9.33
CA PHE A 96 -7.45 0.97 10.00
C PHE A 96 -8.55 -0.09 10.03
N GLU A 97 -9.78 0.28 10.38
CA GLU A 97 -10.93 -0.62 10.39
C GLU A 97 -11.23 -1.17 8.98
N GLU A 98 -11.14 -0.35 7.94
CA GLU A 98 -11.28 -0.77 6.54
C GLU A 98 -10.20 -1.78 6.16
N LEU A 99 -8.93 -1.53 6.53
CA LEU A 99 -7.83 -2.45 6.29
C LEU A 99 -8.04 -3.79 7.01
N GLU A 100 -8.46 -3.77 8.27
CA GLU A 100 -8.78 -5.00 9.02
C GLU A 100 -9.92 -5.80 8.38
N GLN A 101 -10.97 -5.11 7.92
CA GLN A 101 -12.07 -5.75 7.21
C GLN A 101 -11.59 -6.39 5.90
N HIS A 102 -10.76 -5.69 5.13
CA HIS A 102 -10.17 -6.24 3.90
C HIS A 102 -9.33 -7.47 4.17
N LEU A 103 -8.50 -7.46 5.22
CA LEU A 103 -7.71 -8.62 5.62
C LEU A 103 -8.59 -9.79 6.05
N LYS A 104 -9.65 -9.52 6.82
CA LYS A 104 -10.61 -10.55 7.26
C LYS A 104 -11.32 -11.19 6.06
N ILE A 105 -11.76 -10.40 5.09
CA ILE A 105 -12.38 -10.91 3.86
C ILE A 105 -11.39 -11.82 3.13
N LEU A 106 -10.15 -11.37 2.91
CA LEU A 106 -9.13 -12.18 2.22
C LEU A 106 -8.86 -13.52 2.91
N LYS A 107 -8.84 -13.54 4.25
CA LYS A 107 -8.65 -14.76 5.05
C LYS A 107 -9.81 -15.75 4.94
N GLN A 108 -11.02 -15.26 4.73
CA GLN A 108 -12.25 -16.05 4.63
C GLN A 108 -12.62 -16.41 3.18
N THR A 109 -11.94 -15.82 2.19
CA THR A 109 -12.24 -16.02 0.77
C THR A 109 -11.56 -17.30 0.27
N GLU A 110 -12.25 -18.12 -0.50
CA GLU A 110 -11.63 -19.28 -1.16
C GLU A 110 -10.83 -18.83 -2.41
N TRP A 111 -9.80 -19.58 -2.80
CA TRP A 111 -8.97 -19.23 -3.97
C TRP A 111 -9.78 -18.96 -5.25
N ASN A 112 -10.86 -19.73 -5.46
CA ASN A 112 -11.75 -19.61 -6.61
C ASN A 112 -12.50 -18.27 -6.66
N ASP A 113 -12.73 -17.64 -5.51
CA ASP A 113 -13.49 -16.40 -5.39
C ASP A 113 -12.62 -15.16 -5.63
N ILE A 114 -11.30 -15.30 -5.58
CA ILE A 114 -10.35 -14.23 -5.87
C ILE A 114 -10.28 -14.02 -7.38
N LYS A 115 -11.15 -13.15 -7.93
CA LYS A 115 -11.19 -12.90 -9.39
C LYS A 115 -10.20 -11.84 -9.87
N LYS A 116 -9.82 -10.91 -9.01
CA LYS A 116 -8.99 -9.75 -9.38
C LYS A 116 -7.54 -10.17 -9.59
N LYS A 117 -7.04 -10.04 -10.83
CA LYS A 117 -5.66 -10.39 -11.23
C LYS A 117 -4.60 -9.76 -10.33
N SER A 118 -4.74 -8.46 -10.01
CA SER A 118 -3.76 -7.76 -9.17
C SER A 118 -3.64 -8.36 -7.77
N VAL A 119 -4.71 -8.92 -7.21
CA VAL A 119 -4.68 -9.59 -5.90
C VAL A 119 -3.96 -10.93 -6.03
N LYS A 120 -4.26 -11.72 -7.07
CA LYS A 120 -3.51 -12.96 -7.36
C LYS A 120 -2.02 -12.71 -7.55
N ASP A 121 -1.66 -11.64 -8.27
CA ASP A 121 -0.26 -11.24 -8.48
C ASP A 121 0.46 -11.00 -7.15
N ILE A 122 -0.17 -10.29 -6.22
CA ILE A 122 0.37 -10.04 -4.87
C ILE A 122 0.51 -11.36 -4.11
N LEU A 123 -0.49 -12.24 -4.15
CA LEU A 123 -0.44 -13.53 -3.45
C LEU A 123 0.69 -14.42 -3.98
N PHE A 124 0.89 -14.47 -5.30
CA PHE A 124 2.00 -15.19 -5.91
C PHE A 124 3.36 -14.58 -5.54
N GLN A 125 3.47 -13.25 -5.53
CA GLN A 125 4.71 -12.60 -5.08
C GLN A 125 5.03 -12.91 -3.62
N ASN A 126 4.03 -12.87 -2.74
CA ASN A 126 4.20 -13.20 -1.32
C ASN A 126 4.66 -14.65 -1.13
N TYR A 127 4.02 -15.59 -1.84
CA TYR A 127 4.42 -17.00 -1.88
C TYR A 127 5.88 -17.19 -2.29
N LEU A 128 6.30 -16.52 -3.36
CA LEU A 128 7.67 -16.61 -3.86
C LEU A 128 8.69 -15.91 -2.94
N ILE A 129 8.34 -14.79 -2.32
CA ILE A 129 9.21 -14.08 -1.37
C ILE A 129 9.43 -14.93 -0.12
N LYS A 130 8.39 -15.60 0.37
CA LYS A 130 8.48 -16.55 1.50
C LYS A 130 9.48 -17.65 1.18
N HIS A 131 9.31 -18.34 0.05
CA HIS A 131 10.23 -19.40 -0.36
C HIS A 131 11.62 -18.91 -0.77
N LYS A 132 11.75 -17.67 -1.26
CA LYS A 132 13.06 -17.03 -1.48
C LYS A 132 13.87 -16.98 -0.19
N LYS A 133 13.24 -16.54 0.90
CA LYS A 133 13.88 -16.42 2.22
C LYS A 133 14.19 -17.79 2.81
N GLU A 134 13.23 -18.71 2.78
CA GLU A 134 13.38 -20.05 3.35
C GLU A 134 14.40 -20.92 2.60
N ASN A 135 14.52 -20.75 1.29
CA ASN A 135 15.34 -21.61 0.43
C ASN A 135 16.54 -20.89 -0.21
N GLU A 136 16.85 -19.66 0.22
CA GLU A 136 17.99 -18.87 -0.27
C GLU A 136 18.03 -18.72 -1.81
N LEU A 137 16.87 -18.50 -2.43
CA LEU A 137 16.76 -18.40 -3.89
C LEU A 137 17.28 -17.05 -4.41
N ARG A 138 17.83 -17.04 -5.63
CA ARG A 138 18.29 -15.83 -6.30
C ARG A 138 17.11 -15.04 -6.90
N ASP A 139 17.28 -13.73 -7.03
CA ASP A 139 16.26 -12.87 -7.65
C ASP A 139 15.90 -13.25 -9.09
N SER A 140 16.88 -13.73 -9.86
CA SER A 140 16.63 -14.23 -11.22
C SER A 140 15.71 -15.46 -11.23
N GLN A 141 15.87 -16.36 -10.27
CA GLN A 141 15.04 -17.56 -10.11
C GLN A 141 13.61 -17.18 -9.72
N ILE A 142 13.45 -16.25 -8.78
CA ILE A 142 12.13 -15.75 -8.36
C ILE A 142 11.40 -15.06 -9.52
N ARG A 143 12.10 -14.21 -10.29
CA ARG A 143 11.54 -13.60 -11.49
C ARG A 143 11.10 -14.67 -12.49
N CYS A 144 11.95 -15.64 -12.80
CA CYS A 144 11.60 -16.71 -13.74
C CYS A 144 10.36 -17.47 -13.27
N LEU A 145 10.34 -17.91 -12.01
CA LEU A 145 9.25 -18.68 -11.43
C LEU A 145 7.93 -17.91 -11.41
N TYR A 146 7.95 -16.60 -11.13
CA TYR A 146 6.76 -15.74 -11.22
C TYR A 146 6.18 -15.72 -12.63
N HIS A 147 7.01 -15.59 -13.66
CA HIS A 147 6.55 -15.64 -15.05
C HIS A 147 6.01 -17.03 -15.41
N THR A 148 6.66 -18.09 -14.94
CA THR A 148 6.21 -19.47 -15.17
C THR A 148 4.85 -19.74 -14.53
N ILE A 149 4.62 -19.31 -13.30
CA ILE A 149 3.32 -19.46 -12.61
C ILE A 149 2.24 -18.71 -13.40
N ASN A 150 2.50 -17.46 -13.79
CA ASN A 150 1.54 -16.67 -14.56
C ASN A 150 1.24 -17.29 -15.93
N LEU A 151 2.26 -17.79 -16.62
CA LEU A 151 2.09 -18.47 -17.90
C LEU A 151 1.27 -19.76 -17.72
N GLY A 152 1.57 -20.56 -16.70
CA GLY A 152 0.84 -21.79 -16.44
C GLY A 152 -0.63 -21.55 -16.05
N MET A 153 -0.91 -20.47 -15.32
CA MET A 153 -2.29 -20.03 -15.05
C MET A 153 -3.01 -19.58 -16.32
N MET A 154 -2.34 -18.82 -17.19
CA MET A 154 -2.90 -18.35 -18.45
C MET A 154 -3.20 -19.50 -19.42
N LEU A 155 -2.30 -20.47 -19.50
CA LEU A 155 -2.43 -21.66 -20.34
C LEU A 155 -3.30 -22.75 -19.69
N LYS A 156 -3.80 -22.55 -18.47
CA LYS A 156 -4.56 -23.54 -17.68
C LYS A 156 -3.79 -24.84 -17.40
N SER A 157 -2.48 -24.84 -17.52
CA SER A 157 -1.62 -25.92 -17.06
C SER A 157 -1.48 -25.94 -15.54
N ILE A 158 -1.71 -24.79 -14.88
CA ILE A 158 -1.93 -24.68 -13.44
C ILE A 158 -3.42 -24.36 -13.26
N LYS A 159 -4.18 -25.32 -12.72
CA LYS A 159 -5.61 -25.19 -12.46
C LYS A 159 -5.82 -24.60 -11.07
N ASN A 160 -7.00 -24.04 -10.82
CA ASN A 160 -7.31 -23.53 -9.47
C ASN A 160 -7.23 -24.61 -8.39
N THR A 161 -7.46 -25.88 -8.74
CA THR A 161 -7.32 -27.06 -7.86
C THR A 161 -5.87 -27.39 -7.49
N ASP A 162 -4.91 -26.81 -8.20
CA ASP A 162 -3.48 -26.99 -7.97
C ASP A 162 -2.94 -25.98 -6.96
N ILE A 163 -3.75 -25.01 -6.55
CA ILE A 163 -3.35 -23.96 -5.62
C ILE A 163 -4.01 -24.21 -4.26
N VAL A 164 -3.18 -24.53 -3.27
CA VAL A 164 -3.60 -24.69 -1.88
C VAL A 164 -3.51 -23.33 -1.22
N TYR A 165 -4.66 -22.77 -0.87
CA TYR A 165 -4.81 -21.45 -0.29
C TYR A 165 -5.63 -21.54 0.98
N HIS A 166 -5.15 -20.93 2.07
CA HIS A 166 -5.90 -20.79 3.31
C HIS A 166 -5.34 -19.63 4.15
N ASP A 167 -6.21 -19.03 4.96
CA ASP A 167 -5.88 -17.91 5.86
C ASP A 167 -5.17 -16.73 5.16
N GLY A 168 -5.57 -16.41 3.92
CA GLY A 168 -5.01 -15.27 3.20
C GLY A 168 -3.72 -15.56 2.43
N GLU A 169 -3.21 -16.79 2.49
CA GLU A 169 -1.91 -17.15 1.94
C GLU A 169 -1.98 -18.38 1.02
N ILE A 170 -1.12 -18.38 0.00
CA ILE A 170 -0.84 -19.58 -0.79
C ILE A 170 0.17 -20.41 -0.01
N PHE A 171 -0.22 -21.63 0.36
CA PHE A 171 0.64 -22.58 1.04
C PHE A 171 1.46 -23.41 0.06
N GLU A 172 0.81 -23.84 -1.04
CA GLU A 172 1.41 -24.73 -2.03
C GLU A 172 0.82 -24.47 -3.42
N ILE A 173 1.68 -24.58 -4.44
CA ILE A 173 1.26 -24.74 -5.83
C ILE A 173 1.75 -26.12 -6.26
N LYS A 174 0.82 -27.06 -6.48
CA LYS A 174 1.13 -28.44 -6.87
C LYS A 174 1.98 -28.44 -8.13
N GLY A 175 3.03 -29.26 -8.11
CA GLY A 175 4.01 -29.34 -9.20
C GLY A 175 5.13 -28.29 -9.10
N ILE A 176 5.16 -27.43 -8.08
CA ILE A 176 6.33 -26.59 -7.77
C ILE A 176 6.92 -27.03 -6.44
N THR A 177 8.20 -27.39 -6.46
CA THR A 177 8.93 -27.81 -5.25
C THR A 177 10.19 -27.00 -5.08
N PHE A 178 10.54 -26.72 -3.82
CA PHE A 178 11.70 -25.92 -3.46
C PHE A 178 12.75 -26.76 -2.74
N ALA A 179 14.01 -26.42 -2.97
CA ALA A 179 15.16 -26.96 -2.28
C ALA A 179 16.20 -25.85 -2.08
N LYS A 180 17.21 -26.08 -1.24
CA LYS A 180 18.23 -25.05 -0.97
C LYS A 180 18.87 -24.53 -2.27
N GLY A 181 18.69 -23.25 -2.55
CA GLY A 181 19.16 -22.53 -3.73
C GLY A 181 18.51 -22.92 -5.06
N LYS A 182 17.51 -23.80 -5.07
CA LYS A 182 16.92 -24.39 -6.29
C LYS A 182 15.41 -24.57 -6.19
N TYR A 183 14.76 -24.70 -7.34
CA TYR A 183 13.36 -25.11 -7.44
C TYR A 183 13.21 -26.10 -8.59
N LYS A 184 12.19 -26.96 -8.53
CA LYS A 184 11.79 -27.87 -9.61
C LYS A 184 10.34 -27.60 -9.95
N ILE A 185 10.05 -27.57 -11.25
CA ILE A 185 8.70 -27.51 -11.81
C ILE A 185 8.42 -28.87 -12.45
N ASP A 186 7.40 -29.55 -11.93
CA ASP A 186 6.87 -30.83 -12.37
C ASP A 186 5.50 -30.61 -13.00
N ILE A 187 5.45 -29.65 -13.93
CA ILE A 187 4.26 -29.23 -14.65
C ILE A 187 4.67 -29.05 -16.10
N ASP A 188 3.98 -29.74 -17.00
CA ASP A 188 4.07 -29.40 -18.42
C ASP A 188 3.27 -28.13 -18.65
N ILE A 189 3.98 -27.00 -18.76
CA ILE A 189 3.40 -25.65 -18.91
C ILE A 189 2.55 -25.54 -20.18
N TYR A 190 2.84 -26.35 -21.21
CA TYR A 190 2.18 -26.27 -22.51
C TYR A 190 1.02 -27.26 -22.66
N SER A 191 0.87 -28.21 -21.73
CA SER A 191 -0.20 -29.22 -21.76
C SER A 191 -1.61 -28.65 -21.93
N GLY A 192 -1.86 -27.44 -21.42
CA GLY A 192 -3.17 -26.79 -21.55
C GLY A 192 -3.48 -26.22 -22.95
N LEU A 193 -2.49 -26.13 -23.85
CA LEU A 193 -2.73 -25.69 -25.23
C LEU A 193 -3.59 -26.68 -26.00
N ASP A 194 -3.38 -27.98 -25.82
CA ASP A 194 -4.12 -29.03 -26.53
C ASP A 194 -5.60 -29.04 -26.12
N GLU A 195 -5.90 -28.76 -24.84
CA GLU A 195 -7.27 -28.58 -24.34
C GLU A 195 -7.96 -27.34 -24.94
N GLU A 196 -7.22 -26.24 -25.14
CA GLU A 196 -7.80 -25.00 -25.70
C GLU A 196 -8.02 -25.09 -27.22
N VAL A 197 -7.11 -25.73 -27.95
CA VAL A 197 -7.27 -25.98 -29.40
C VAL A 197 -8.51 -26.82 -29.66
N SER A 198 -8.72 -27.87 -28.86
CA SER A 198 -9.86 -28.79 -29.00
C SER A 198 -11.22 -28.09 -28.77
N LYS A 199 -11.32 -27.21 -27.76
CA LYS A 199 -12.54 -26.42 -27.48
C LYS A 199 -12.86 -25.40 -28.57
N VAL A 200 -11.84 -24.88 -29.27
CA VAL A 200 -12.01 -23.93 -30.36
C VAL A 200 -12.50 -24.62 -31.63
N SER A 201 -12.04 -25.84 -31.92
CA SER A 201 -12.56 -26.66 -33.02
C SER A 201 -14.03 -27.05 -32.77
N GLU A 202 -14.38 -27.54 -31.59
CA GLU A 202 -15.76 -27.93 -31.26
C GLU A 202 -16.76 -26.78 -31.41
N LYS A 203 -16.39 -25.57 -30.95
CA LYS A 203 -17.23 -24.36 -31.11
C LYS A 203 -17.38 -23.90 -32.56
N LYS A 204 -16.39 -24.17 -33.42
CA LYS A 204 -16.50 -23.88 -34.85
C LYS A 204 -17.45 -24.86 -35.53
N ASP A 205 -17.36 -26.15 -35.18
CA ASP A 205 -18.21 -27.20 -35.74
C ASP A 205 -19.67 -27.04 -35.28
N GLU A 206 -19.92 -26.69 -34.01
CA GLU A 206 -21.27 -26.35 -33.53
C GLU A 206 -21.87 -25.13 -34.24
N LYS A 207 -21.05 -24.12 -34.60
CA LYS A 207 -21.52 -22.96 -35.37
C LYS A 207 -21.86 -23.31 -36.81
N LEU A 208 -21.10 -24.20 -37.43
CA LEU A 208 -21.36 -24.69 -38.78
C LEU A 208 -22.64 -25.53 -38.84
N LEU A 209 -22.86 -26.38 -37.84
CA LEU A 209 -24.07 -27.22 -37.74
C LEU A 209 -25.36 -26.44 -37.45
N ARG A 210 -25.28 -25.24 -36.88
CA ARG A 210 -26.44 -24.34 -36.69
C ARG A 210 -26.81 -23.53 -37.94
N HIS A 211 -26.04 -23.65 -39.02
CA HIS A 211 -26.26 -22.96 -40.30
C HIS A 211 -26.54 -23.93 -41.47
N LEU A 212 -26.77 -25.21 -41.15
CA LEU A 212 -27.34 -26.23 -42.02
C LEU A 212 -28.76 -26.54 -41.56
#